data_AF-A0A1J4JEB8-F1
#
_entry.id   AF-A0A1J4JEB8-F1
#
_cell.length_a   1.000
_cell.length_b   1.000
_cell.length_c   1.000
_cell.angle_alpha   90.00
_cell.angle_beta   90.00
_cell.angle_gamma   90.00
#
_symmetry.space_group_name_H-M   'P 1'
#
loop_
_entity.id
_entity.type
_entity.pdbx_description
1 polymer ?
#
loop_
_entity_poly.entity_id
_entity_poly.type
_entity_poly.pdbx_seq_one_letter_code
_entity_poly.pdbx_strand_id
1 'polypeptide(L)'
;MFDIPNSFSVRCQTPDYKSKFLSVCHKLYHGRADSENNLIYYIYAQKITYQFHFDDSDQDSTIPILHICDEENLIPHGTVKDRLCLQFCVCGDASSNRKPKEDKFMVTLYHNDITLATVQSTINYFLMLNECFPYQLHLRQELSEECTILLKRLFRSLDVNFSRRISLQSLSELNFQIFGVHLSDDDLSSIFQVLHEGDEPAFVDTVKTMTISSDEFLKIMEHLQMTGYGHTVYKFMFSSDYYLYLNPNNTYEIQGKIIELNTPAQNFITSLYSDFPDQPTREQLIELFLPNGGAPARLTNLRMVREADWLDMWNNWFRSEPNEVARHLLAFGFPSKMIQEAFTIEPEQTVAPVAVTAAGLTAIAFGLGFLLMQFRRR
;
A
#
# COMPACT_ATOMS: atom_id res chain seq x y z
N MET A 1 -7.74 -15.39 -5.21
CA MET A 1 -6.32 -15.04 -5.29
C MET A 1 -5.99 -15.06 -6.77
N PHE A 2 -5.76 -13.90 -7.39
CA PHE A 2 -5.42 -13.82 -8.81
C PHE A 2 -3.98 -14.33 -8.99
N ASP A 3 -3.75 -15.16 -10.00
CA ASP A 3 -2.40 -15.63 -10.32
C ASP A 3 -1.59 -14.44 -10.83
N ILE A 4 -0.54 -14.08 -10.10
CA ILE A 4 0.40 -13.04 -10.51
C ILE A 4 1.17 -13.58 -11.72
N PRO A 5 1.15 -12.88 -12.88
CA PRO A 5 1.90 -13.31 -14.04
C PRO A 5 3.38 -13.53 -13.72
N ASN A 6 3.91 -14.70 -14.08
CA ASN A 6 5.33 -15.02 -13.93
C ASN A 6 6.04 -15.22 -15.28
N SER A 7 5.30 -15.16 -16.38
CA SER A 7 5.78 -15.43 -17.74
C SER A 7 5.45 -14.28 -18.67
N PHE A 8 6.43 -13.81 -19.42
CA PHE A 8 6.32 -12.59 -20.23
C PHE A 8 7.05 -12.73 -21.55
N SER A 9 6.46 -12.19 -22.61
CA SER A 9 7.21 -11.98 -23.86
C SER A 9 8.19 -10.83 -23.70
N VAL A 10 9.33 -10.91 -24.37
CA VAL A 10 10.34 -9.86 -24.46
C VAL A 10 10.82 -9.76 -25.90
N ARG A 11 10.72 -8.57 -26.49
CA ARG A 11 11.32 -8.27 -27.79
C ARG A 11 12.60 -7.46 -27.60
N CYS A 12 13.58 -7.66 -28.47
CA CYS A 12 14.79 -6.84 -28.54
C CYS A 12 15.01 -6.46 -30.00
N GLN A 13 15.41 -5.21 -30.27
CA GLN A 13 15.58 -4.74 -31.65
C GLN A 13 16.74 -5.43 -32.39
N THR A 14 17.78 -5.84 -31.66
CA THR A 14 18.95 -6.53 -32.25
C THR A 14 19.43 -7.69 -31.36
N PRO A 15 20.11 -8.69 -31.94
CA PRO A 15 20.75 -9.77 -31.19
C PRO A 15 21.81 -9.27 -30.18
N ASP A 16 22.50 -8.19 -30.51
CA ASP A 16 23.49 -7.56 -29.61
C ASP A 16 22.81 -6.96 -28.38
N TYR A 17 21.66 -6.32 -28.55
CA TYR A 17 20.85 -5.82 -27.44
C TYR A 17 20.29 -6.96 -26.58
N LYS A 18 19.79 -8.03 -27.19
CA LYS A 18 19.39 -9.26 -26.47
C LYS A 18 20.56 -9.77 -25.62
N SER A 19 21.75 -9.91 -26.21
CA SER A 19 22.94 -10.42 -25.51
C SER A 19 23.38 -9.52 -24.35
N LYS A 20 23.38 -8.20 -24.53
CA LYS A 20 23.68 -7.23 -23.47
C LYS A 20 22.65 -7.29 -22.34
N PHE A 21 21.36 -7.34 -22.67
CA PHE A 21 20.27 -7.45 -21.69
C PHE A 21 20.42 -8.72 -20.85
N LEU A 22 20.59 -9.87 -21.51
CA LEU A 22 20.79 -11.16 -20.85
C LEU A 22 22.05 -11.17 -19.97
N SER A 23 23.15 -10.55 -20.41
CA SER A 23 24.36 -10.43 -19.59
C SER A 23 24.12 -9.64 -18.30
N VAL A 24 23.33 -8.57 -18.36
CA VAL A 24 23.01 -7.76 -17.18
C VAL A 24 22.03 -8.50 -16.27
N CYS A 25 21.00 -9.16 -16.82
CA CYS A 25 20.08 -10.00 -16.06
C CYS A 25 20.79 -11.16 -15.37
N HIS A 26 21.80 -11.77 -15.99
CA HIS A 26 22.65 -12.78 -15.36
C HIS A 26 23.37 -12.23 -14.12
N LYS A 27 23.93 -11.02 -14.23
CA LYS A 27 24.67 -10.36 -13.15
C LYS A 27 23.78 -9.91 -11.99
N LEU A 28 22.60 -9.36 -12.28
CA LEU A 28 21.73 -8.76 -11.27
C LEU A 28 20.70 -9.73 -10.68
N TYR A 29 20.17 -10.64 -11.49
CA TYR A 29 18.99 -11.45 -11.16
C TYR A 29 19.26 -12.94 -11.32
N HIS A 30 20.53 -13.35 -11.30
CA HIS A 30 20.96 -14.75 -11.49
C HIS A 30 20.38 -15.42 -12.74
N GLY A 31 20.14 -14.63 -13.78
CA GLY A 31 19.41 -15.09 -14.94
C GLY A 31 20.09 -16.25 -15.69
N ARG A 32 19.29 -17.17 -16.24
CA ARG A 32 19.77 -18.37 -16.95
C ARG A 32 18.87 -18.68 -18.13
N ALA A 33 19.47 -19.06 -19.26
CA ALA A 33 18.71 -19.62 -20.37
C ALA A 33 18.15 -20.99 -19.99
N ASP A 34 16.98 -21.32 -20.53
CA ASP A 34 16.45 -22.66 -20.43
C ASP A 34 17.36 -23.65 -21.17
N SER A 35 17.49 -24.88 -20.63
CA SER A 35 18.38 -25.89 -21.19
C SER A 35 17.85 -26.53 -22.48
N GLU A 36 16.54 -26.47 -22.71
CA GLU A 36 15.85 -27.12 -23.83
C GLU A 36 15.38 -26.11 -24.89
N ASN A 37 15.13 -24.85 -24.51
CA ASN A 37 14.63 -23.80 -25.38
C ASN A 37 15.42 -22.49 -25.24
N ASN A 38 16.25 -22.17 -26.23
CA ASN A 38 17.05 -20.94 -26.27
C ASN A 38 16.23 -19.63 -26.35
N LEU A 39 14.92 -19.71 -26.59
CA LEU A 39 14.00 -18.58 -26.56
C LEU A 39 13.50 -18.27 -25.14
N ILE A 40 13.74 -19.16 -24.18
CA ILE A 40 13.29 -18.99 -22.80
C ILE A 40 14.46 -18.60 -21.91
N TYR A 41 14.25 -17.57 -21.09
CA TYR A 41 15.22 -17.10 -20.13
C TYR A 41 14.58 -16.85 -18.77
N TYR A 42 15.17 -17.37 -17.71
CA TYR A 42 14.70 -17.21 -16.35
C TYR A 42 15.47 -16.11 -15.64
N ILE A 43 14.79 -15.33 -14.82
CA ILE A 43 15.40 -14.46 -13.82
C ILE A 43 14.82 -14.77 -12.44
N TYR A 44 15.58 -14.49 -11.38
CA TYR A 44 15.13 -14.63 -10.01
C TYR A 44 15.11 -13.26 -9.33
N ALA A 45 13.92 -12.80 -8.95
CA ALA A 45 13.72 -11.52 -8.27
C ALA A 45 12.62 -11.64 -7.21
N GLN A 46 12.76 -10.93 -6.09
CA GLN A 46 11.77 -10.96 -4.98
C GLN A 46 11.34 -12.36 -4.52
N LYS A 47 12.27 -13.33 -4.56
CA LYS A 47 12.04 -14.75 -4.25
C LYS A 47 11.15 -15.52 -5.23
N ILE A 48 10.81 -14.94 -6.38
CA ILE A 48 10.01 -15.53 -7.45
C ILE A 48 10.89 -15.73 -8.68
N THR A 49 10.66 -16.82 -9.41
CA THR A 49 11.26 -17.05 -10.72
C THR A 49 10.34 -16.48 -11.80
N TYR A 50 10.87 -15.59 -12.62
CA TYR A 50 10.18 -15.05 -13.79
C TYR A 50 10.75 -15.64 -15.06
N GLN A 51 9.88 -15.88 -16.03
CA GLN A 51 10.18 -16.47 -17.32
C GLN A 51 10.00 -15.41 -18.41
N PHE A 52 11.03 -15.21 -19.22
CA PHE A 52 11.02 -14.36 -20.40
C PHE A 52 11.05 -15.21 -21.66
N HIS A 53 10.10 -14.97 -22.55
CA HIS A 53 9.99 -15.56 -23.88
C HIS A 53 10.49 -14.54 -24.91
N PHE A 54 11.62 -14.82 -25.53
CA PHE A 54 12.14 -14.00 -26.61
C PHE A 54 11.47 -14.37 -27.93
N ASP A 55 10.89 -13.38 -28.58
CA ASP A 55 10.33 -13.53 -29.92
C ASP A 55 11.46 -13.33 -30.96
N ASP A 56 11.90 -14.42 -31.58
CA ASP A 56 12.93 -14.43 -32.63
C ASP A 56 12.30 -14.29 -34.04
N SER A 57 11.10 -13.69 -34.16
CA SER A 57 10.47 -13.46 -35.47
C SER A 57 11.27 -12.48 -36.35
N ASP A 58 12.15 -13.08 -37.14
CA ASP A 58 13.08 -12.47 -38.11
C ASP A 58 12.37 -12.03 -39.42
N GLN A 59 11.09 -11.66 -39.38
CA GLN A 59 10.33 -11.31 -40.58
C GLN A 59 9.43 -10.10 -40.35
N ASP A 60 9.76 -9.00 -41.05
CA ASP A 60 8.88 -8.10 -41.83
C ASP A 60 7.48 -7.71 -41.30
N SER A 61 7.22 -7.90 -40.02
CA SER A 61 5.99 -7.46 -39.38
C SER A 61 6.17 -6.04 -38.87
N THR A 62 6.06 -5.10 -39.79
CA THR A 62 5.52 -3.75 -39.56
C THR A 62 4.07 -3.87 -39.07
N ILE A 63 3.83 -4.56 -37.96
CA ILE A 63 2.56 -4.51 -37.26
C ILE A 63 2.64 -3.27 -36.37
N PRO A 64 1.81 -2.24 -36.60
CA PRO A 64 1.80 -1.04 -35.78
C PRO A 64 1.33 -1.42 -34.39
N ILE A 65 2.23 -1.31 -33.41
CA ILE A 65 1.93 -1.50 -32.00
C ILE A 65 1.36 -0.17 -31.50
N LEU A 66 0.03 -0.10 -31.44
CA LEU A 66 -0.70 1.10 -31.06
C LEU A 66 -0.58 1.37 -29.55
N HIS A 67 -0.43 2.66 -29.28
CA HIS A 67 -0.29 3.34 -27.99
C HIS A 67 -1.45 3.09 -27.02
N ILE A 68 -1.16 3.12 -25.72
CA ILE A 68 -2.13 3.64 -24.75
C ILE A 68 -1.81 5.14 -24.60
N CYS A 69 -2.49 5.96 -25.40
CA CYS A 69 -2.18 7.36 -25.70
C CYS A 69 -2.75 8.34 -24.67
N ASP A 70 -2.10 9.47 -24.43
CA ASP A 70 -2.58 10.79 -24.86
C ASP A 70 -1.40 11.76 -24.82
N GLU A 71 -1.38 12.73 -25.72
CA GLU A 71 -0.25 13.61 -26.06
C GLU A 71 0.76 13.07 -27.08
N GLU A 72 0.80 13.82 -28.18
CA GLU A 72 1.82 13.86 -29.20
C GLU A 72 3.22 13.84 -28.59
N ASN A 73 3.91 12.70 -28.67
CA ASN A 73 5.36 12.54 -28.83
C ASN A 73 5.80 11.21 -28.23
N LEU A 74 6.15 10.25 -29.11
CA LEU A 74 7.18 9.19 -28.95
C LEU A 74 6.90 7.95 -29.82
N ILE A 75 6.21 8.09 -30.96
CA ILE A 75 6.66 7.37 -32.16
C ILE A 75 7.67 8.29 -32.83
N PRO A 76 8.99 8.05 -32.76
CA PRO A 76 9.81 8.51 -33.85
C PRO A 76 9.35 7.70 -35.06
N HIS A 77 8.47 8.27 -35.88
CA HIS A 77 8.49 8.02 -37.32
C HIS A 77 9.84 8.53 -37.81
N GLY A 78 10.89 7.75 -37.56
CA GLY A 78 12.26 8.17 -37.70
C GLY A 78 13.19 7.03 -37.37
N THR A 79 14.10 6.73 -38.28
CA THR A 79 15.15 5.71 -38.24
C THR A 79 16.14 5.92 -37.07
N VAL A 80 15.72 5.77 -35.82
CA VAL A 80 16.61 5.74 -34.66
C VAL A 80 16.92 4.28 -34.34
N LYS A 81 18.05 3.81 -34.87
CA LYS A 81 18.44 2.38 -34.93
C LYS A 81 18.98 1.79 -33.61
N ASP A 82 18.98 2.55 -32.52
CA ASP A 82 19.66 2.16 -31.27
C ASP A 82 18.79 2.42 -30.04
N ARG A 83 17.72 1.63 -29.85
CA ARG A 83 16.94 1.65 -28.61
C ARG A 83 16.58 0.25 -28.12
N LEU A 84 16.70 0.02 -26.82
CA LEU A 84 16.01 -1.10 -26.18
C LEU A 84 14.51 -0.80 -26.20
N CYS A 85 13.70 -1.72 -26.72
CA CYS A 85 12.25 -1.70 -26.69
C CYS A 85 11.83 -3.02 -26.04
N LEU A 86 11.54 -2.98 -24.74
CA LEU A 86 11.06 -4.16 -24.01
C LEU A 86 9.55 -4.14 -24.02
N GLN A 87 8.95 -5.06 -24.76
CA GLN A 87 7.51 -5.27 -24.84
C GLN A 87 7.15 -6.46 -23.97
N PHE A 88 6.44 -6.22 -22.87
CA PHE A 88 5.90 -7.29 -22.03
C PHE A 88 4.51 -7.66 -22.55
N CYS A 89 4.25 -8.96 -22.68
CA CYS A 89 2.90 -9.48 -22.90
C CYS A 89 2.60 -10.46 -21.78
N VAL A 90 1.48 -10.29 -21.09
CA VAL A 90 0.99 -11.29 -20.15
C VAL A 90 0.29 -12.37 -20.94
N CYS A 91 0.94 -13.53 -21.06
CA CYS A 91 0.30 -14.71 -21.61
C CYS A 91 -0.42 -15.45 -20.48
N GLY A 92 -1.73 -15.61 -20.60
CA GLY A 92 -2.41 -16.67 -19.87
C GLY A 92 -1.77 -18.02 -20.24
N ASP A 93 -1.40 -18.79 -19.22
CA ASP A 93 -0.85 -20.15 -19.26
C ASP A 93 -0.40 -20.65 -20.65
N ALA A 94 0.89 -20.45 -20.97
CA ALA A 94 1.52 -20.81 -22.25
C ALA A 94 1.48 -22.32 -22.55
N SER A 95 1.04 -23.14 -21.58
CA SER A 95 0.82 -24.58 -21.71
C SER A 95 -0.48 -24.95 -22.46
N SER A 96 -1.42 -24.00 -22.59
CA SER A 96 -2.69 -24.26 -23.25
C SER A 96 -2.60 -23.93 -24.75
N ASN A 97 -2.86 -24.90 -25.63
CA ASN A 97 -2.99 -24.73 -27.09
C ASN A 97 -4.18 -23.81 -27.51
N ARG A 98 -4.73 -23.02 -26.58
CA ARG A 98 -5.77 -22.05 -26.86
C ARG A 98 -5.10 -20.74 -27.23
N LYS A 99 -5.51 -20.14 -28.36
CA LYS A 99 -5.13 -18.75 -28.68
C LYS A 99 -5.42 -17.89 -27.43
N PRO A 100 -4.40 -17.29 -26.79
CA PRO A 100 -4.63 -16.48 -25.61
C PRO A 100 -5.64 -15.38 -25.96
N LYS A 101 -6.68 -15.22 -25.14
CA LYS A 101 -7.56 -14.06 -25.26
C LYS A 101 -6.68 -12.83 -25.10
N GLU A 102 -6.65 -11.99 -26.13
CA GLU A 102 -5.68 -10.91 -26.29
C GLU A 102 -6.03 -9.68 -25.43
N ASP A 103 -5.89 -9.77 -24.11
CA ASP A 103 -5.67 -8.55 -23.32
C ASP A 103 -4.17 -8.26 -23.33
N LYS A 104 -3.69 -7.70 -24.45
CA LYS A 104 -2.29 -7.35 -24.66
C LYS A 104 -1.96 -6.09 -23.86
N PHE A 105 -1.69 -6.24 -22.56
CA PHE A 105 -1.02 -5.18 -21.82
C PHE A 105 0.43 -5.09 -22.31
N MET A 106 0.74 -4.06 -23.10
CA MET A 106 2.05 -3.83 -23.68
C MET A 106 2.66 -2.56 -23.09
N VAL A 107 3.80 -2.71 -22.43
CA VAL A 107 4.65 -1.60 -22.00
C VAL A 107 5.84 -1.57 -22.93
N THR A 108 6.20 -0.40 -23.44
CA THR A 108 7.44 -0.20 -24.19
C THR A 108 8.33 0.75 -23.41
N LEU A 109 9.47 0.24 -22.94
CA LEU A 109 10.51 1.07 -22.33
C LEU A 109 11.58 1.39 -23.36
N TYR A 110 11.90 2.68 -23.52
CA TYR A 110 12.93 3.16 -24.43
C TYR A 110 14.20 3.52 -23.68
N HIS A 111 15.29 2.79 -23.95
CA HIS A 111 16.62 3.15 -23.46
C HIS A 111 17.59 3.30 -24.63
N ASN A 112 18.38 4.38 -24.62
CA ASN A 112 19.43 4.62 -25.62
C ASN A 112 20.59 3.62 -25.50
N ASP A 113 20.76 2.98 -24.33
CA ASP A 113 21.79 1.98 -24.07
C ASP A 113 21.34 0.94 -23.03
N ILE A 114 21.93 -0.26 -23.13
CA ILE A 114 21.73 -1.33 -22.16
C ILE A 114 22.87 -1.28 -21.14
N THR A 115 22.53 -0.85 -19.93
CA THR A 115 23.43 -0.72 -18.79
C THR A 115 22.84 -1.46 -17.60
N LEU A 116 23.64 -1.61 -16.55
CA LEU A 116 23.17 -2.16 -15.27
C LEU A 116 21.98 -1.36 -14.72
N ALA A 117 22.07 -0.03 -14.76
CA ALA A 117 21.02 0.86 -14.25
C ALA A 117 19.72 0.78 -15.09
N THR A 118 19.82 0.73 -16.42
CA THR A 118 18.61 0.69 -17.27
C THR A 118 17.87 -0.62 -17.16
N VAL A 119 18.58 -1.76 -17.13
CA VAL A 119 17.95 -3.07 -16.90
C VAL A 119 17.38 -3.16 -15.49
N GLN A 120 18.09 -2.68 -14.47
CA GLN A 120 17.58 -2.66 -13.11
C GLN A 120 16.29 -1.85 -12.99
N SER A 121 16.28 -0.64 -13.57
CA SER A 121 15.08 0.21 -13.62
C SER A 121 13.94 -0.49 -14.34
N THR A 122 14.23 -1.18 -15.45
CA THR A 122 13.20 -1.91 -16.20
C THR A 122 12.61 -3.04 -15.38
N ILE A 123 13.41 -3.98 -14.82
CA ILE A 123 12.78 -5.08 -14.09
C ILE A 123 12.10 -4.56 -12.82
N ASN A 124 12.61 -3.51 -12.16
CA ASN A 124 11.92 -2.91 -11.01
C ASN A 124 10.55 -2.36 -11.39
N TYR A 125 10.46 -1.63 -12.51
CA TYR A 125 9.17 -1.13 -13.02
C TYR A 125 8.22 -2.29 -13.35
N PHE A 126 8.75 -3.34 -13.98
CA PHE A 126 8.01 -4.55 -14.29
C PHE A 126 7.48 -5.29 -13.04
N LEU A 127 8.31 -5.47 -12.01
CA LEU A 127 7.91 -6.12 -10.76
C LEU A 127 6.79 -5.32 -10.09
N MET A 128 6.92 -3.98 -10.09
CA MET A 128 5.89 -3.09 -9.58
C MET A 128 4.59 -3.19 -10.40
N LEU A 129 4.66 -3.26 -11.74
CA LEU A 129 3.47 -3.49 -12.55
C LEU A 129 2.82 -4.85 -12.28
N ASN A 130 3.63 -5.86 -11.97
CA ASN A 130 3.13 -7.19 -11.62
C ASN A 130 2.30 -7.16 -10.32
N GLU A 131 2.72 -6.34 -9.35
CA GLU A 131 1.97 -6.08 -8.12
C GLU A 131 0.61 -5.41 -8.38
N CYS A 132 0.46 -4.67 -9.50
CA CYS A 132 -0.79 -4.03 -9.92
C CYS A 132 -1.82 -5.00 -10.54
N PHE A 133 -1.44 -6.21 -10.97
CA PHE A 133 -2.32 -7.12 -11.69
C PHE A 133 -3.55 -7.57 -10.90
N PRO A 134 -3.42 -8.06 -9.65
CA PRO A 134 -4.56 -8.49 -8.84
C PRO A 134 -5.62 -7.39 -8.65
N TYR A 135 -5.19 -6.13 -8.73
CA TYR A 135 -5.99 -4.94 -8.50
C TYR A 135 -6.46 -4.26 -9.80
N GLN A 136 -6.11 -4.83 -10.96
CA GLN A 136 -6.38 -4.25 -12.29
C GLN A 136 -5.79 -2.85 -12.51
N LEU A 137 -4.82 -2.43 -11.68
CA LEU A 137 -4.18 -1.10 -11.74
C LEU A 137 -3.18 -0.96 -12.90
N HIS A 138 -3.00 -2.02 -13.70
CA HIS A 138 -2.29 -1.95 -14.97
C HIS A 138 -3.21 -1.44 -16.10
N LEU A 139 -4.53 -1.39 -15.90
CA LEU A 139 -5.51 -0.92 -16.87
C LEU A 139 -5.87 0.54 -16.63
N ARG A 140 -6.09 1.31 -17.71
CA ARG A 140 -6.67 2.66 -17.64
C ARG A 140 -8.19 2.57 -17.62
N GLN A 141 -8.71 2.39 -16.42
CA GLN A 141 -10.13 2.24 -16.15
C GLN A 141 -10.45 2.82 -14.77
N GLU A 142 -11.73 2.86 -14.41
CA GLU A 142 -12.18 3.24 -13.08
C GLU A 142 -11.58 2.32 -12.00
N LEU A 143 -11.51 2.81 -10.77
CA LEU A 143 -11.04 2.02 -9.63
C LEU A 143 -11.98 0.83 -9.42
N SER A 144 -11.39 -0.36 -9.24
CA SER A 144 -12.18 -1.51 -8.80
C SER A 144 -12.75 -1.27 -7.40
N GLU A 145 -13.82 -1.98 -7.05
CA GLU A 145 -14.42 -1.90 -5.72
C GLU A 145 -13.40 -2.27 -4.61
N GLU A 146 -12.57 -3.29 -4.85
CA GLU A 146 -11.51 -3.68 -3.94
C GLU A 146 -10.47 -2.57 -3.74
N CYS A 147 -10.02 -1.92 -4.82
CA CYS A 147 -9.12 -0.75 -4.74
C CYS A 147 -9.76 0.37 -3.93
N THR A 148 -11.05 0.64 -4.17
CA THR A 148 -11.80 1.69 -3.48
C THR A 148 -11.86 1.43 -1.97
N ILE A 149 -12.14 0.18 -1.57
CA ILE A 149 -12.15 -0.22 -0.15
C ILE A 149 -10.77 -0.02 0.49
N LEU A 150 -9.70 -0.43 -0.19
CA LEU A 150 -8.33 -0.31 0.32
C LEU A 150 -7.88 1.16 0.42
N LEU A 151 -8.17 1.98 -0.59
CA LEU A 151 -7.87 3.41 -0.58
C LEU A 151 -8.65 4.17 0.52
N LYS A 152 -9.92 3.81 0.78
CA LYS A 152 -10.66 4.36 1.91
C LYS A 152 -10.01 4.00 3.25
N ARG A 153 -9.47 2.79 3.40
CA ARG A 153 -8.74 2.38 4.61
C ARG A 153 -7.43 3.16 4.79
N LEU A 154 -6.68 3.35 3.70
CA LEU A 154 -5.53 4.24 3.70
C LEU A 154 -5.92 5.64 4.15
N PHE A 155 -6.94 6.24 3.54
CA PHE A 155 -7.42 7.59 3.89
C PHE A 155 -7.72 7.72 5.38
N ARG A 156 -8.46 6.77 5.95
CA ARG A 156 -8.76 6.76 7.39
C ARG A 156 -7.50 6.67 8.26
N SER A 157 -6.47 5.95 7.81
CA SER A 157 -5.21 5.84 8.55
C SER A 157 -4.43 7.17 8.61
N LEU A 158 -4.75 8.11 7.71
CA LEU A 158 -4.21 9.45 7.65
C LEU A 158 -5.08 10.47 8.41
N ASP A 159 -6.37 10.17 8.64
CA ASP A 159 -7.34 11.00 9.37
C ASP A 159 -7.17 10.87 10.89
N VAL A 160 -6.02 11.33 11.40
CA VAL A 160 -5.64 11.21 12.81
C VAL A 160 -6.54 11.97 13.78
N ASN A 161 -7.36 12.90 13.31
CA ASN A 161 -8.29 13.66 14.15
C ASN A 161 -9.76 13.24 13.94
N PHE A 162 -10.02 12.20 13.15
CA PHE A 162 -11.36 11.70 12.82
C PHE A 162 -12.30 12.80 12.27
N SER A 163 -11.74 13.78 11.57
CA SER A 163 -12.49 14.90 10.98
C SER A 163 -13.12 14.54 9.63
N ARG A 164 -12.84 13.34 9.12
CA ARG A 164 -13.19 12.86 7.78
C ARG A 164 -12.50 13.66 6.67
N ARG A 165 -11.47 14.43 7.02
CA ARG A 165 -10.68 15.23 6.10
C ARG A 165 -9.20 15.12 6.44
N ILE A 166 -8.38 15.07 5.41
CA ILE A 166 -6.91 15.13 5.54
C ILE A 166 -6.41 16.37 4.83
N SER A 167 -5.32 16.97 5.33
CA SER A 167 -4.68 18.08 4.63
C SER A 167 -3.89 17.57 3.43
N LEU A 168 -3.76 18.39 2.38
CA LEU A 168 -2.85 18.09 1.27
C LEU A 168 -1.38 18.04 1.72
N GLN A 169 -1.04 18.75 2.81
CA GLN A 169 0.26 18.62 3.47
C GLN A 169 0.51 17.19 3.97
N SER A 170 -0.47 16.56 4.64
CA SER A 170 -0.35 15.16 5.08
C SER A 170 -0.17 14.21 3.88
N LEU A 171 -0.86 14.48 2.77
CA LEU A 171 -0.68 13.71 1.53
C LEU A 171 0.72 13.91 0.92
N SER A 172 1.26 15.13 0.99
CA SER A 172 2.63 15.44 0.54
C SER A 172 3.70 14.77 1.41
N GLU A 173 3.48 14.67 2.72
CA GLU A 173 4.35 13.92 3.63
C GLU A 173 4.32 12.42 3.31
N LEU A 174 3.14 11.87 3.00
CA LEU A 174 3.02 10.49 2.55
C LEU A 174 3.74 10.27 1.21
N ASN A 175 3.59 11.19 0.25
CA ASN A 175 4.29 11.15 -1.03
C ASN A 175 5.81 11.11 -0.84
N PHE A 176 6.33 11.91 0.11
CA PHE A 176 7.74 11.89 0.46
C PHE A 176 8.18 10.57 1.08
N GLN A 177 7.35 9.96 1.94
CA GLN A 177 7.66 8.65 2.53
C GLN A 177 7.72 7.54 1.47
N ILE A 178 6.87 7.60 0.45
CA ILE A 178 6.79 6.57 -0.59
C ILE A 178 7.87 6.78 -1.67
N PHE A 179 8.02 8.01 -2.17
CA PHE A 179 8.81 8.32 -3.37
C PHE A 179 10.06 9.16 -3.09
N GLY A 180 10.26 9.63 -1.86
CA GLY A 180 11.39 10.48 -1.48
C GLY A 180 11.27 11.94 -1.95
N VAL A 181 10.11 12.34 -2.46
CA VAL A 181 9.83 13.69 -2.96
C VAL A 181 8.50 14.20 -2.44
N HIS A 182 8.45 15.48 -2.05
CA HIS A 182 7.18 16.14 -1.72
C HIS A 182 6.41 16.49 -3.00
N LEU A 183 5.10 16.70 -2.85
CA LEU A 183 4.29 17.28 -3.93
C LEU A 183 4.81 18.68 -4.26
N SER A 184 5.11 18.91 -5.53
CA SER A 184 5.52 20.21 -6.07
C SER A 184 4.32 21.17 -6.18
N ASP A 185 4.61 22.44 -6.45
CA ASP A 185 3.56 23.44 -6.72
C ASP A 185 2.73 23.07 -7.97
N ASP A 186 3.35 22.43 -8.96
CA ASP A 186 2.67 21.93 -10.16
C ASP A 186 1.75 20.75 -9.81
N ASP A 187 2.23 19.79 -9.00
CA ASP A 187 1.41 18.65 -8.55
C ASP A 187 0.18 19.13 -7.76
N LEU A 188 0.36 20.11 -6.87
CA LEU A 188 -0.73 20.71 -6.09
C LEU A 188 -1.75 21.42 -7.00
N SER A 189 -1.27 22.12 -8.04
CA SER A 189 -2.13 22.77 -9.02
C SER A 189 -2.92 21.74 -9.83
N SER A 190 -2.29 20.65 -10.27
CA SER A 190 -2.97 19.54 -10.95
C SER A 190 -4.01 18.86 -10.04
N ILE A 191 -3.70 18.63 -8.76
CA ILE A 191 -4.68 18.11 -7.79
C ILE A 191 -5.87 19.06 -7.68
N PHE A 192 -5.64 20.37 -7.60
CA PHE A 192 -6.71 21.35 -7.53
C PHE A 192 -7.61 21.29 -8.77
N GLN A 193 -7.02 21.25 -9.97
CA GLN A 193 -7.73 21.14 -11.24
C GLN A 193 -8.56 19.85 -11.31
N VAL A 194 -8.02 18.71 -10.89
CA VAL A 194 -8.75 17.43 -10.84
C VAL A 194 -10.00 17.53 -9.96
N LEU A 195 -9.89 18.23 -8.83
CA LEU A 195 -11.00 18.37 -7.88
C LEU A 195 -12.05 19.42 -8.31
N HIS A 196 -11.65 20.39 -9.14
CA HIS A 196 -12.47 21.52 -9.56
C HIS A 196 -12.68 21.56 -11.09
N GLU A 197 -12.73 20.38 -11.73
CA GLU A 197 -13.12 20.22 -13.14
C GLU A 197 -12.28 21.06 -14.14
N GLY A 198 -11.00 21.28 -13.83
CA GLY A 198 -10.06 22.00 -14.68
C GLY A 198 -9.84 23.47 -14.30
N ASP A 199 -10.46 23.96 -13.22
CA ASP A 199 -10.22 25.33 -12.73
C ASP A 199 -8.79 25.50 -12.21
N GLU A 200 -8.21 26.69 -12.44
CA GLU A 200 -6.90 27.06 -11.93
C GLU A 200 -6.99 27.65 -10.51
N PRO A 201 -6.10 27.29 -9.58
CA PRO A 201 -6.07 27.90 -8.27
C PRO A 201 -5.65 29.37 -8.37
N ALA A 202 -6.35 30.26 -7.67
CA ALA A 202 -5.99 31.68 -7.62
C ALA A 202 -4.58 31.89 -7.04
N PHE A 203 -4.17 31.07 -6.07
CA PHE A 203 -2.83 31.04 -5.48
C PHE A 203 -2.49 29.62 -5.02
N VAL A 204 -1.38 29.03 -5.49
CA VAL A 204 -0.96 27.67 -5.11
C VAL A 204 -0.77 27.51 -3.60
N ASP A 205 -0.32 28.56 -2.91
CA ASP A 205 -0.17 28.54 -1.45
C ASP A 205 -1.49 28.29 -0.69
N THR A 206 -2.63 28.66 -1.28
CA THR A 206 -3.94 28.35 -0.68
C THR A 206 -4.26 26.86 -0.79
N VAL A 207 -3.80 26.20 -1.87
CA VAL A 207 -3.96 24.76 -2.09
C VAL A 207 -3.17 23.96 -1.04
N LYS A 208 -1.97 24.41 -0.64
CA LYS A 208 -1.16 23.75 0.41
C LYS A 208 -1.92 23.56 1.73
N THR A 209 -2.80 24.50 2.06
CA THR A 209 -3.61 24.45 3.30
C THR A 209 -4.96 23.77 3.13
N MET A 210 -5.30 23.31 1.93
CA MET A 210 -6.57 22.67 1.64
C MET A 210 -6.68 21.31 2.33
N THR A 211 -7.91 20.99 2.75
CA THR A 211 -8.25 19.66 3.27
C THR A 211 -9.21 18.96 2.33
N ILE A 212 -8.96 17.68 2.06
CA ILE A 212 -9.77 16.84 1.17
C ILE A 212 -10.50 15.76 1.97
N SER A 213 -11.72 15.45 1.54
CA SER A 213 -12.54 14.33 1.99
C SER A 213 -12.10 13.01 1.33
N SER A 214 -12.67 11.89 1.79
CA SER A 214 -12.40 10.57 1.19
C SER A 214 -12.82 10.50 -0.27
N ASP A 215 -13.91 11.16 -0.67
CA ASP A 215 -14.39 11.12 -2.06
C ASP A 215 -13.48 11.94 -2.98
N GLU A 216 -13.02 13.11 -2.50
CA GLU A 216 -12.02 13.92 -3.21
C GLU A 216 -10.70 13.15 -3.34
N PHE A 217 -10.26 12.45 -2.30
CA PHE A 217 -9.09 11.58 -2.37
C PHE A 217 -9.24 10.47 -3.42
N LEU A 218 -10.40 9.81 -3.47
CA LEU A 218 -10.68 8.77 -4.47
C LEU A 218 -10.68 9.33 -5.89
N LYS A 219 -11.23 10.53 -6.12
CA LYS A 219 -11.15 11.20 -7.43
C LYS A 219 -9.70 11.42 -7.89
N ILE A 220 -8.81 11.80 -6.98
CA ILE A 220 -7.38 11.96 -7.30
C ILE A 220 -6.77 10.61 -7.69
N MET A 221 -7.04 9.55 -6.91
CA MET A 221 -6.52 8.21 -7.17
C MET A 221 -7.07 7.61 -8.49
N GLU A 222 -8.33 7.85 -8.78
CA GLU A 222 -8.98 7.46 -10.03
C GLU A 222 -8.37 8.20 -11.23
N HIS A 223 -8.14 9.51 -11.10
CA HIS A 223 -7.43 10.28 -12.11
C HIS A 223 -6.05 9.69 -12.40
N LEU A 224 -5.28 9.34 -11.35
CA LEU A 224 -3.98 8.67 -11.52
C LEU A 224 -4.10 7.33 -12.25
N GLN A 225 -5.10 6.50 -11.93
CA GLN A 225 -5.32 5.23 -12.64
C GLN A 225 -5.68 5.46 -14.12
N MET A 226 -6.63 6.35 -14.39
CA MET A 226 -7.11 6.67 -15.74
C MET A 226 -6.01 7.25 -16.63
N THR A 227 -5.05 7.97 -16.05
CA THR A 227 -3.88 8.52 -16.76
C THR A 227 -2.71 7.55 -16.88
N GLY A 228 -2.81 6.34 -16.30
CA GLY A 228 -1.80 5.27 -16.42
C GLY A 228 -0.80 5.19 -15.27
N TYR A 229 -1.01 5.94 -14.19
CA TYR A 229 -0.23 5.90 -12.95
C TYR A 229 -0.81 4.94 -11.90
N GLY A 230 -1.45 3.85 -12.31
CA GLY A 230 -2.00 2.87 -11.35
C GLY A 230 -0.95 2.23 -10.43
N HIS A 231 0.32 2.22 -10.81
CA HIS A 231 1.42 1.84 -9.92
C HIS A 231 1.64 2.81 -8.75
N THR A 232 1.43 4.11 -8.97
CA THR A 232 1.42 5.13 -7.92
C THR A 232 0.27 4.86 -6.95
N VAL A 233 -0.92 4.56 -7.48
CA VAL A 233 -2.09 4.16 -6.68
C VAL A 233 -1.80 2.93 -5.84
N TYR A 234 -1.18 1.90 -6.42
CA TYR A 234 -0.76 0.69 -5.69
C TYR A 234 0.19 1.03 -4.53
N LYS A 235 1.20 1.87 -4.76
CA LYS A 235 2.13 2.28 -3.71
C LYS A 235 1.43 3.05 -2.59
N PHE A 236 0.49 3.93 -2.92
CA PHE A 236 -0.34 4.60 -1.91
C PHE A 236 -1.15 3.58 -1.11
N MET A 237 -1.89 2.68 -1.77
CA MET A 237 -2.70 1.66 -1.09
C MET A 237 -1.90 0.91 -0.02
N PHE A 238 -0.65 0.52 -0.31
CA PHE A 238 0.16 -0.25 0.63
C PHE A 238 1.24 0.57 1.35
N SER A 239 0.99 1.86 1.58
CA SER A 239 1.96 2.79 2.21
C SER A 239 1.87 2.92 3.73
N SER A 240 0.82 2.40 4.36
CA SER A 240 0.55 2.53 5.80
C SER A 240 0.33 1.16 6.43
N ASP A 241 0.65 0.99 7.71
CA ASP A 241 0.68 -0.31 8.38
C ASP A 241 -0.66 -1.07 8.39
N TYR A 242 -1.78 -0.43 8.05
CA TYR A 242 -3.10 -1.06 8.04
C TYR A 242 -3.13 -2.37 7.23
N TYR A 243 -2.38 -2.43 6.11
CA TYR A 243 -2.38 -3.63 5.25
C TYR A 243 -1.75 -4.85 5.93
N LEU A 244 -0.85 -4.64 6.90
CA LEU A 244 -0.28 -5.72 7.69
C LEU A 244 -1.39 -6.45 8.44
N TYR A 245 -2.35 -5.72 8.98
CA TYR A 245 -3.42 -6.28 9.80
C TYR A 245 -4.57 -6.91 8.99
N LEU A 246 -4.52 -6.84 7.65
CA LEU A 246 -5.40 -7.63 6.77
C LEU A 246 -5.15 -9.12 6.92
N ASN A 247 -3.90 -9.51 7.18
CA ASN A 247 -3.54 -10.89 7.45
C ASN A 247 -4.00 -11.28 8.86
N PRO A 248 -4.92 -12.25 9.03
CA PRO A 248 -5.41 -12.66 10.34
C PRO A 248 -4.31 -13.28 11.23
N ASN A 249 -3.17 -13.67 10.67
CA ASN A 249 -2.02 -14.16 11.44
C ASN A 249 -1.25 -13.02 12.13
N ASN A 250 -1.43 -11.78 11.70
CA ASN A 250 -0.81 -10.63 12.36
C ASN A 250 -1.68 -10.24 13.56
N THR A 251 -1.10 -10.30 14.75
CA THR A 251 -1.77 -9.98 15.99
C THR A 251 -1.30 -8.62 16.50
N TYR A 252 -2.22 -7.87 17.12
CA TYR A 252 -1.89 -6.70 17.89
C TYR A 252 -2.15 -7.01 19.36
N GLU A 253 -1.08 -7.04 20.16
CA GLU A 253 -1.19 -7.20 21.60
C GLU A 253 -1.37 -5.84 22.25
N ILE A 254 -2.53 -5.64 22.86
CA ILE A 254 -2.85 -4.42 23.59
C ILE A 254 -2.16 -4.50 24.95
N GLN A 255 -1.53 -3.40 25.36
CA GLN A 255 -0.81 -3.35 26.63
C GLN A 255 -1.77 -2.97 27.76
N GLY A 256 -1.71 -3.71 28.87
CA GLY A 256 -2.52 -3.44 30.06
C GLY A 256 -3.91 -4.08 30.04
N LYS A 257 -4.67 -3.87 31.12
CA LYS A 257 -6.00 -4.46 31.28
C LYS A 257 -7.05 -3.54 30.68
N ILE A 258 -7.70 -4.00 29.62
CA ILE A 258 -8.64 -3.18 28.87
C ILE A 258 -10.07 -3.36 29.41
N ILE A 259 -10.79 -2.25 29.53
CA ILE A 259 -12.15 -2.20 30.05
C ILE A 259 -13.16 -2.16 28.90
N GLU A 260 -12.98 -1.23 27.96
CA GLU A 260 -13.95 -0.93 26.91
C GLU A 260 -13.33 -0.20 25.72
N LEU A 261 -14.08 -0.13 24.61
CA LEU A 261 -13.76 0.77 23.49
C LEU A 261 -14.03 2.21 23.90
N ASN A 262 -13.04 3.07 23.73
CA ASN A 262 -13.11 4.48 24.07
C ASN A 262 -13.76 5.30 22.94
N THR A 263 -14.10 6.57 23.20
CA THR A 263 -14.76 7.47 22.25
C THR A 263 -14.09 7.55 20.87
N PRO A 264 -12.75 7.61 20.72
CA PRO A 264 -12.12 7.61 19.40
C PRO A 264 -12.46 6.35 18.57
N ALA A 265 -12.43 5.17 19.19
CA ALA A 265 -12.77 3.92 18.52
C ALA A 265 -14.25 3.88 18.14
N GLN A 266 -15.14 4.34 19.02
CA GLN A 266 -16.57 4.38 18.73
C GLN A 266 -16.88 5.34 17.57
N ASN A 267 -16.29 6.54 17.57
CA ASN A 267 -16.42 7.51 16.47
C ASN A 267 -15.93 6.92 15.14
N PHE A 268 -14.78 6.23 15.17
CA PHE A 268 -14.25 5.54 14.00
C PHE A 268 -15.20 4.44 13.51
N ILE A 269 -15.68 3.56 14.39
CA ILE A 269 -16.59 2.46 14.04
C ILE A 269 -17.90 3.02 13.44
N THR A 270 -18.44 4.08 14.02
CA THR A 270 -19.60 4.79 13.47
C THR A 270 -19.30 5.39 12.11
N SER A 271 -18.10 5.92 11.88
CA SER A 271 -17.72 6.47 10.58
C SER A 271 -17.75 5.41 9.47
N LEU A 272 -17.36 4.17 9.77
CA LEU A 272 -17.42 3.04 8.83
C LEU A 272 -18.86 2.75 8.37
N TYR A 273 -19.83 2.92 9.28
CA TYR A 273 -21.25 2.72 8.96
C TYR A 273 -21.78 3.85 8.07
N SER A 274 -21.25 5.06 8.23
CA SER A 274 -21.68 6.22 7.43
C SER A 274 -21.10 6.29 6.02
N ASP A 275 -20.24 5.34 5.64
CA ASP A 275 -19.76 5.23 4.26
C ASP A 275 -20.84 4.74 3.27
N PHE A 276 -21.94 4.22 3.81
CA PHE A 276 -23.09 3.80 3.03
C PHE A 276 -24.09 4.94 2.90
N PRO A 277 -24.53 5.28 1.67
CA PRO A 277 -25.48 6.38 1.45
C PRO A 277 -26.85 6.10 2.05
N ASP A 278 -27.22 4.82 2.12
CA ASP A 278 -28.43 4.29 2.74
C ASP A 278 -28.05 3.29 3.84
N GLN A 279 -29.05 2.81 4.58
CA GLN A 279 -28.84 1.74 5.55
C GLN A 279 -28.18 0.53 4.86
N PRO A 280 -26.96 0.13 5.27
CA PRO A 280 -26.25 -0.96 4.60
C PRO A 280 -26.97 -2.28 4.76
N THR A 281 -26.93 -3.08 3.69
CA THR A 281 -27.33 -4.48 3.76
C THR A 281 -26.30 -5.28 4.56
N ARG A 282 -26.71 -6.45 5.03
CA ARG A 282 -25.80 -7.36 5.71
C ARG A 282 -24.66 -7.79 4.77
N GLU A 283 -24.97 -8.03 3.51
CA GLU A 283 -24.01 -8.42 2.48
C GLU A 283 -22.93 -7.34 2.31
N GLN A 284 -23.34 -6.07 2.19
CA GLN A 284 -22.41 -4.93 2.12
C GLN A 284 -21.50 -4.84 3.35
N LEU A 285 -22.05 -5.06 4.55
CA LEU A 285 -21.24 -5.09 5.76
C LEU A 285 -20.29 -6.29 5.80
N ILE A 286 -20.68 -7.45 5.28
CA ILE A 286 -19.79 -8.63 5.19
C ILE A 286 -18.66 -8.36 4.20
N GLU A 287 -18.97 -7.74 3.07
CA GLU A 287 -18.01 -7.37 2.01
C GLU A 287 -16.91 -6.44 2.53
N LEU A 288 -17.24 -5.52 3.45
CA LEU A 288 -16.25 -4.70 4.14
C LEU A 288 -15.16 -5.49 4.86
N PHE A 289 -15.46 -6.71 5.34
CA PHE A 289 -14.49 -7.57 6.03
C PHE A 289 -13.76 -8.55 5.12
N LEU A 290 -14.13 -8.67 3.83
CA LEU A 290 -13.48 -9.61 2.92
C LEU A 290 -11.95 -9.43 2.88
N PRO A 291 -11.40 -8.20 2.82
CA PRO A 291 -9.95 -8.02 2.87
C PRO A 291 -9.30 -8.46 4.18
N ASN A 292 -10.06 -8.66 5.27
CA ASN A 292 -9.56 -9.00 6.61
C ASN A 292 -9.55 -10.51 6.89
N GLY A 293 -9.85 -11.34 5.88
CA GLY A 293 -10.06 -12.78 6.04
C GLY A 293 -11.51 -13.17 6.30
N GLY A 294 -12.46 -12.24 6.17
CA GLY A 294 -13.90 -12.46 6.29
C GLY A 294 -14.54 -11.84 7.53
N ALA A 295 -15.87 -11.77 7.51
CA ALA A 295 -16.66 -11.17 8.58
C ALA A 295 -16.72 -12.05 9.84
N PRO A 296 -16.77 -11.44 11.04
CA PRO A 296 -17.00 -12.20 12.27
C PRO A 296 -18.37 -12.89 12.23
N ALA A 297 -18.44 -14.12 12.73
CA ALA A 297 -19.68 -14.94 12.74
C ALA A 297 -20.88 -14.26 13.44
N ARG A 298 -20.61 -13.27 14.29
CA ARG A 298 -21.64 -12.48 14.97
C ARG A 298 -22.37 -11.54 14.00
N LEU A 299 -21.67 -10.98 13.02
CA LEU A 299 -22.24 -10.13 11.97
C LEU A 299 -23.12 -10.93 11.02
N THR A 300 -22.73 -12.17 10.72
CA THR A 300 -23.47 -13.04 9.78
C THR A 300 -24.84 -13.47 10.29
N ASN A 301 -25.05 -13.43 11.61
CA ASN A 301 -26.29 -13.86 12.27
C ASN A 301 -27.33 -12.73 12.44
N LEU A 302 -26.98 -11.47 12.14
CA LEU A 302 -27.90 -10.34 12.24
C LEU A 302 -28.82 -10.30 11.01
N ARG A 303 -30.14 -10.13 11.22
CA ARG A 303 -31.12 -10.00 10.12
C ARG A 303 -31.12 -8.61 9.48
N MET A 304 -30.79 -7.60 10.27
CA MET A 304 -30.71 -6.19 9.91
C MET A 304 -29.73 -5.54 10.86
N VAL A 305 -28.95 -4.59 10.38
CA VAL A 305 -27.94 -3.89 11.18
C VAL A 305 -28.24 -2.39 11.13
N ARG A 306 -28.79 -1.83 12.21
CA ARG A 306 -28.85 -0.38 12.39
C ARG A 306 -27.52 0.11 12.96
N GLU A 307 -27.27 1.41 12.91
CA GLU A 307 -26.03 2.01 13.44
C GLU A 307 -25.79 1.65 14.92
N ALA A 308 -26.84 1.67 15.75
CA ALA A 308 -26.74 1.26 17.15
C ALA A 308 -26.37 -0.23 17.28
N ASP A 309 -27.00 -1.10 16.47
CA ASP A 309 -26.70 -2.54 16.47
C ASP A 309 -25.25 -2.82 16.00
N TRP A 310 -24.75 -2.00 15.08
CA TRP A 310 -23.37 -2.05 14.59
C TRP A 310 -22.39 -1.74 15.72
N LEU A 311 -22.57 -0.64 16.44
CA LEU A 311 -21.68 -0.29 17.55
C LEU A 311 -21.75 -1.30 18.70
N ASP A 312 -22.96 -1.78 19.04
CA ASP A 312 -23.15 -2.81 20.05
C ASP A 312 -22.49 -4.13 19.67
N MET A 313 -22.49 -4.50 18.38
CA MET A 313 -21.78 -5.68 17.90
C MET A 313 -20.27 -5.56 18.16
N TRP A 314 -19.65 -4.43 17.82
CA TRP A 314 -18.24 -4.19 18.07
C TRP A 314 -17.89 -4.22 19.56
N ASN A 315 -18.70 -3.58 20.40
CA ASN A 315 -18.54 -3.62 21.86
C ASN A 315 -18.64 -5.05 22.42
N ASN A 316 -19.60 -5.84 21.93
CA ASN A 316 -19.75 -7.24 22.36
C ASN A 316 -18.64 -8.15 21.84
N TRP A 317 -18.12 -7.90 20.64
CA TRP A 317 -16.98 -8.61 20.09
C TRP A 317 -15.72 -8.30 20.88
N PHE A 318 -15.50 -7.03 21.21
CA PHE A 318 -14.38 -6.56 22.00
C PHE A 318 -14.32 -7.25 23.37
N ARG A 319 -15.45 -7.43 24.05
CA ARG A 319 -15.52 -8.14 25.35
C ARG A 319 -15.05 -9.58 25.31
N SER A 320 -15.16 -10.26 24.16
CA SER A 320 -14.72 -11.65 24.00
C SER A 320 -13.33 -11.77 23.38
N GLU A 321 -13.00 -10.89 22.44
CA GLU A 321 -11.82 -11.01 21.57
C GLU A 321 -11.18 -9.62 21.35
N PRO A 322 -10.61 -9.00 22.40
CA PRO A 322 -10.14 -7.61 22.33
C PRO A 322 -8.99 -7.40 21.34
N ASN A 323 -8.03 -8.34 21.29
CA ASN A 323 -6.91 -8.28 20.34
C ASN A 323 -7.38 -8.41 18.88
N GLU A 324 -8.42 -9.21 18.64
CA GLU A 324 -8.99 -9.36 17.31
C GLU A 324 -9.73 -8.08 16.88
N VAL A 325 -10.43 -7.43 17.81
CA VAL A 325 -11.03 -6.11 17.56
C VAL A 325 -9.95 -5.06 17.29
N ALA A 326 -8.85 -5.03 18.05
CA ALA A 326 -7.74 -4.11 17.76
C ALA A 326 -7.13 -4.34 16.38
N ARG A 327 -6.87 -5.60 16.03
CA ARG A 327 -6.42 -5.98 14.68
C ARG A 327 -7.38 -5.45 13.62
N HIS A 328 -8.69 -5.62 13.82
CA HIS A 328 -9.69 -5.14 12.87
C HIS A 328 -9.74 -3.62 12.78
N LEU A 329 -9.70 -2.90 13.90
CA LEU A 329 -9.61 -1.43 13.88
C LEU A 329 -8.43 -0.98 13.02
N LEU A 330 -7.24 -1.55 13.24
CA LEU A 330 -6.05 -1.27 12.45
C LEU A 330 -6.25 -1.64 10.97
N ALA A 331 -6.81 -2.82 10.67
CA ALA A 331 -7.07 -3.27 9.31
C ALA A 331 -8.07 -2.37 8.55
N PHE A 332 -9.06 -1.79 9.25
CA PHE A 332 -9.99 -0.81 8.70
C PHE A 332 -9.39 0.58 8.51
N GLY A 333 -8.15 0.80 8.96
CA GLY A 333 -7.45 2.06 8.83
C GLY A 333 -7.52 2.95 10.06
N PHE A 334 -7.75 2.40 11.26
CA PHE A 334 -7.55 3.19 12.49
C PHE A 334 -6.06 3.58 12.58
N PRO A 335 -5.70 4.85 12.84
CA PRO A 335 -4.30 5.28 12.89
C PRO A 335 -3.48 4.46 13.89
N SER A 336 -2.46 3.74 13.41
CA SER A 336 -1.69 2.78 14.23
C SER A 336 -1.00 3.44 15.42
N LYS A 337 -0.54 4.68 15.27
CA LYS A 337 0.09 5.47 16.33
C LYS A 337 -0.85 5.82 17.49
N MET A 338 -2.17 5.77 17.25
CA MET A 338 -3.20 6.15 18.22
C MET A 338 -3.97 4.94 18.77
N ILE A 339 -3.61 3.73 18.38
CA ILE A 339 -4.39 2.53 18.72
C ILE A 339 -4.57 2.31 20.23
N GLN A 340 -3.65 2.80 21.07
CA GLN A 340 -3.82 2.75 22.53
C GLN A 340 -4.96 3.66 23.01
N GLU A 341 -5.22 4.78 22.33
CA GLU A 341 -6.31 5.70 22.63
C GLU A 341 -7.69 5.14 22.23
N ALA A 342 -7.71 4.10 21.40
CA ALA A 342 -8.92 3.36 21.04
C ALA A 342 -9.56 2.65 22.23
N PHE A 343 -8.81 2.49 23.34
CA PHE A 343 -9.20 1.66 24.46
C PHE A 343 -9.14 2.41 25.79
N THR A 344 -10.09 2.12 26.66
CA THR A 344 -9.97 2.48 28.07
C THR A 344 -9.14 1.38 28.75
N ILE A 345 -7.89 1.70 29.07
CA ILE A 345 -6.95 0.77 29.68
C ILE A 345 -6.83 1.12 31.17
N GLU A 346 -7.11 0.16 32.07
CA GLU A 346 -6.69 0.28 33.45
C GLU A 346 -5.17 0.33 33.45
N PRO A 347 -4.54 1.40 33.98
CA PRO A 347 -3.11 1.39 34.15
C PRO A 347 -2.78 0.17 35.00
N GLU A 348 -1.85 -0.67 34.54
CA GLU A 348 -1.24 -1.64 35.43
C GLU A 348 -0.80 -0.84 36.65
N GLN A 349 -1.31 -1.20 37.83
CA GLN A 349 -0.69 -0.74 39.06
C GLN A 349 0.75 -1.17 38.91
N THR A 350 1.64 -0.20 38.66
CA THR A 350 3.03 -0.36 38.98
C THR A 350 2.99 -0.76 40.43
N VAL A 351 3.23 -2.04 40.69
CA VAL A 351 3.63 -2.46 42.02
C VAL A 351 4.89 -1.65 42.20
N ALA A 352 4.77 -0.51 42.89
CA ALA A 352 5.90 0.27 43.31
C ALA A 352 6.90 -0.77 43.83
N PRO A 353 8.17 -0.77 43.39
CA PRO A 353 9.12 -1.69 43.97
C PRO A 353 8.94 -1.51 45.46
N VAL A 354 8.55 -2.59 46.15
CA VAL A 354 8.33 -2.52 47.58
C VAL A 354 9.64 -1.96 48.10
N ALA A 355 9.61 -0.68 48.44
CA ALA A 355 10.64 -0.03 49.21
C ALA A 355 10.46 -0.70 50.55
N VAL A 356 11.03 -1.90 50.67
CA VAL A 356 11.32 -2.55 51.93
C VAL A 356 12.24 -1.55 52.60
N THR A 357 11.61 -0.65 53.35
CA THR A 357 12.03 -0.16 54.67
C THR A 357 13.46 -0.51 55.05
N ALA A 358 14.42 0.02 54.28
CA ALA A 358 15.83 0.14 54.65
C ALA A 358 16.27 1.62 54.69
N ALA A 359 15.31 2.55 54.64
CA ALA A 359 15.52 3.97 54.89
C ALA A 359 15.34 4.36 56.38
N GLY A 360 15.00 3.40 57.26
CA GLY A 360 14.84 3.60 58.70
C GLY A 360 16.00 3.08 59.58
N LEU A 361 16.99 2.39 59.02
CA LEU A 361 18.11 1.81 59.79
C LEU A 361 19.50 2.31 59.36
N THR A 362 19.61 3.05 58.25
CA THR A 362 20.87 3.66 57.80
C THR A 362 21.02 5.14 58.23
N ALA A 363 19.92 5.82 58.59
CA ALA A 363 19.99 7.18 59.17
C ALA A 363 20.39 7.20 60.66
N ILE A 364 20.18 6.11 61.40
CA ILE A 364 20.62 5.98 62.80
C ILE A 364 22.10 5.53 62.89
N ALA A 365 22.61 4.82 61.87
CA ALA A 365 24.00 4.38 61.83
C ALA A 365 25.00 5.48 61.41
N PHE A 366 24.59 6.46 60.60
CA PHE A 366 25.45 7.61 60.24
C PHE A 366 25.38 8.78 61.24
N GLY A 367 24.31 8.90 62.02
CA GLY A 367 24.16 9.93 63.07
C GLY A 367 24.93 9.64 64.37
N LEU A 368 25.12 8.37 64.73
CA LEU A 368 25.89 7.97 65.93
C LEU A 368 27.41 7.87 65.69
N GLY A 369 27.85 7.64 64.45
CA GLY A 369 29.28 7.62 64.08
C GLY A 369 29.94 9.00 64.07
N PHE A 370 29.17 10.07 63.80
CA PHE A 370 29.70 11.43 63.72
C PHE A 370 29.82 12.12 65.10
N LEU A 371 28.97 11.73 66.06
CA LEU A 371 29.02 12.25 67.44
C LEU A 371 30.11 11.60 68.31
N LEU A 372 30.56 10.38 67.99
CA LEU A 372 31.64 9.69 68.73
C LEU A 372 33.06 10.01 68.21
N MET A 373 33.22 10.63 67.04
CA MET A 373 34.53 11.07 66.52
C MET A 373 34.89 12.53 66.85
N GLN A 374 33.97 13.34 67.38
CA GLN A 374 34.29 14.71 67.84
C GLN A 374 34.70 14.82 69.33
N PHE A 375 34.65 13.73 70.11
CA PHE A 375 35.14 13.69 71.49
C PHE A 375 36.51 13.00 71.67
N ARG A 376 37.27 12.78 70.59
CA ARG A 376 38.61 12.15 70.65
C ARG A 376 39.75 12.95 70.00
N ARG A 377 39.58 14.28 69.93
CA ARG A 377 40.68 15.25 69.75
C ARG A 377 40.46 16.47 70.64
N ARG A 378 40.78 16.32 71.92
CA ARG A 378 41.44 17.32 72.77
C ARG A 378 42.21 16.59 73.85
#